data_AF-A0A231VNQ6-F1
#
_entry.id   AF-A0A231VNQ6-F1
#
_cell.length_a   1.000
_cell.length_b   1.000
_cell.length_c   1.000
_cell.angle_alpha   90.00
_cell.angle_beta   90.00
_cell.angle_gamma   90.00
#
_symmetry.space_group_name_H-M   'P 1'
#
loop_
_entity.id
_entity.type
_entity.pdbx_description
1 polymer ?
#
loop_
_entity_poly.entity_id
_entity_poly.type
_entity_poly.pdbx_seq_one_letter_code
_entity_poly.pdbx_strand_id
1 'polypeptide(L)' 'IVTQAWSPLGRGIVLDNPMLAKMAKHHGKTPAQIILRWDLQRGVSIIPKSKTPERIKENTELDFELSDDEM' A
#
# COMPACT_ATOMS: atom_id res chain seq x y z
N ILE A 1 -8.15 -20.12 -7.48
CA ILE A 1 -7.77 -18.95 -8.32
C ILE A 1 -7.15 -17.93 -7.38
N VAL A 2 -6.00 -17.34 -7.72
CA VAL A 2 -5.35 -16.28 -6.91
C VAL A 2 -5.65 -14.92 -7.55
N THR A 3 -6.11 -13.95 -6.76
CA THR A 3 -6.34 -12.59 -7.23
C THR A 3 -5.04 -11.81 -7.18
N GLN A 4 -4.67 -11.16 -8.30
CA GLN A 4 -3.51 -10.28 -8.37
C GLN A 4 -3.94 -8.88 -8.81
N ALA A 5 -3.60 -7.87 -8.01
CA ALA A 5 -3.89 -6.47 -8.30
C ALA A 5 -2.92 -5.92 -9.35
N TRP A 6 -3.44 -5.57 -10.52
CA TRP A 6 -2.73 -4.77 -11.50
C TRP A 6 -2.91 -3.28 -11.21
N SER A 7 -1.81 -2.52 -11.21
CA SER A 7 -1.79 -1.11 -10.82
C SER A 7 -2.41 -0.86 -9.42
N PRO A 8 -1.90 -1.52 -8.35
CA PRO A 8 -2.52 -1.50 -7.02
C PRO A 8 -2.69 -0.09 -6.43
N LEU A 9 -1.84 0.86 -6.84
CA LEU A 9 -1.90 2.26 -6.38
C LEU A 9 -2.87 3.15 -7.19
N GLY A 10 -3.66 2.59 -8.11
CA GLY A 10 -4.61 3.37 -8.92
C GLY A 10 -3.95 4.50 -9.74
N ARG A 11 -2.70 4.29 -10.20
CA ARG A 11 -1.85 5.31 -10.83
C ARG A 11 -1.57 6.55 -9.97
N GLY A 12 -1.70 6.43 -8.66
CA GLY A 12 -1.44 7.50 -7.70
C GLY A 12 -2.65 8.36 -7.33
N ILE A 13 -3.80 8.15 -7.98
CA ILE A 13 -5.02 8.98 -7.78
C ILE A 13 -5.49 8.97 -6.32
N VAL A 14 -5.29 7.84 -5.63
CA VAL A 14 -5.76 7.65 -4.25
C VAL A 14 -4.76 8.11 -3.20
N LEU A 15 -3.52 8.46 -3.56
CA LEU A 15 -2.47 8.75 -2.59
C LEU A 15 -2.72 10.01 -1.75
N ASP A 16 -3.50 10.96 -2.27
CA ASP A 16 -3.86 12.20 -1.58
C ASP A 16 -5.08 12.04 -0.66
N ASN A 17 -5.60 10.82 -0.47
CA ASN A 17 -6.73 10.58 0.41
C ASN A 17 -6.35 10.91 1.88
N PRO A 18 -7.07 11.81 2.56
CA PRO A 18 -6.73 12.23 3.93
C PRO A 18 -6.80 11.09 4.95
N MET A 19 -7.63 10.08 4.72
CA MET A 19 -7.70 8.87 5.55
C MET A 19 -6.40 8.08 5.45
N LEU A 20 -5.89 7.85 4.23
CA LEU A 20 -4.63 7.15 4.00
C LEU A 20 -3.45 7.94 4.58
N ALA A 21 -3.46 9.27 4.49
CA ALA A 21 -2.44 10.11 5.11
C ALA A 21 -2.45 9.99 6.64
N LYS A 22 -3.63 9.88 7.27
CA LYS A 22 -3.76 9.67 8.72
C LYS A 22 -3.21 8.31 9.14
N MET A 23 -3.57 7.24 8.42
CA MET A 23 -3.06 5.88 8.68
C MET A 23 -1.56 5.80 8.47
N ALA A 24 -1.06 6.33 7.35
CA ALA A 24 0.35 6.46 7.03
C ALA A 24 1.13 7.12 8.19
N LYS A 25 0.60 8.23 8.73
CA LYS A 25 1.19 8.90 9.89
C LYS A 25 1.17 8.03 11.16
N HIS A 26 0.09 7.30 11.40
CA HIS A 26 -0.03 6.41 12.56
C HIS A 26 1.03 5.30 12.54
N HIS A 27 1.25 4.69 11.37
CA HIS A 27 2.20 3.59 11.17
C HIS A 27 3.64 4.03 10.87
N GLY A 28 3.89 5.33 10.67
CA GLY A 28 5.19 5.82 10.20
C GLY A 28 5.55 5.33 8.79
N LYS A 29 4.53 5.19 7.94
CA LYS A 29 4.59 4.66 6.56
C LYS A 29 4.09 5.70 5.56
N THR A 30 4.12 5.37 4.28
CA THR A 30 3.52 6.19 3.21
C THR A 30 2.12 5.71 2.84
N PRO A 31 1.27 6.56 2.24
CA PRO A 31 -0.04 6.14 1.73
C PRO A 31 0.05 4.96 0.75
N ALA A 32 1.14 4.87 -0.03
CA ALA A 32 1.38 3.75 -0.92
C ALA A 32 1.58 2.45 -0.13
N GLN A 33 2.41 2.46 0.92
CA GLN A 33 2.62 1.30 1.77
C GLN A 33 1.33 0.85 2.47
N ILE A 34 0.47 1.77 2.89
CA ILE A 34 -0.85 1.43 3.47
C ILE A 34 -1.70 0.65 2.46
N ILE A 35 -1.81 1.13 1.21
CA ILE A 35 -2.59 0.45 0.15
C ILE A 35 -2.01 -0.94 -0.14
N LEU A 36 -0.69 -1.04 -0.30
CA LEU A 36 -0.03 -2.30 -0.61
C LEU A 36 -0.18 -3.32 0.53
N ARG A 37 -0.08 -2.86 1.78
CA ARG A 37 -0.30 -3.71 2.93
C ARG A 37 -1.75 -4.18 3.05
N TRP A 38 -2.70 -3.29 2.75
CA TRP A 38 -4.12 -3.62 2.73
C TRP A 38 -4.46 -4.71 1.71
N ASP A 39 -3.93 -4.62 0.48
CA ASP A 39 -4.10 -5.67 -0.54
C ASP A 39 -3.52 -7.01 -0.05
N LEU A 40 -2.30 -6.99 0.51
CA LEU A 40 -1.65 -8.19 1.04
C LEU A 40 -2.44 -8.84 2.18
N GLN A 41 -2.95 -8.06 3.14
CA GLN A 41 -3.77 -8.59 4.24
C GLN A 41 -5.10 -9.19 3.76
N ARG A 42 -5.63 -8.73 2.62
CA ARG A 42 -6.81 -9.31 1.97
C ARG A 42 -6.50 -10.57 1.16
N GLY A 43 -5.25 -11.04 1.15
CA GLY A 43 -4.80 -12.17 0.36
C GLY A 43 -4.67 -11.87 -1.13
N VAL A 44 -4.57 -10.59 -1.51
CA VAL A 44 -4.39 -10.15 -2.89
C VAL A 44 -2.89 -10.00 -3.17
N SER A 45 -2.40 -10.69 -4.21
CA SER A 45 -1.02 -10.50 -4.67
C SER A 45 -0.87 -9.13 -5.33
N ILE A 46 0.24 -8.43 -5.10
CA ILE A 46 0.48 -7.08 -5.62
C ILE A 46 1.70 -7.03 -6.56
N ILE A 47 1.62 -6.19 -7.59
CA ILE A 47 2.73 -5.87 -8.51
C ILE A 47 2.86 -4.35 -8.71
N PRO A 48 3.33 -3.60 -7.71
CA PRO A 48 3.43 -2.15 -7.81
C PRO A 48 4.50 -1.75 -8.85
N LYS A 49 4.10 -0.89 -9.79
CA LYS A 49 5.04 -0.31 -10.76
C LYS A 49 5.79 0.86 -10.13
N SER A 50 7.11 0.86 -10.24
CA SER A 50 7.94 2.03 -9.97
C SER A 50 9.11 2.10 -10.96
N LYS A 51 9.63 3.31 -11.18
CA LYS A 51 10.87 3.57 -11.90
C LYS A 51 11.95 4.18 -10.99
N THR A 52 11.60 4.61 -9.79
CA THR A 52 12.53 5.26 -8.86
C THR A 52 13.00 4.24 -7.81
N PRO A 53 14.32 4.08 -7.60
CA PRO A 53 14.86 3.11 -6.64
C PRO A 53 14.32 3.27 -5.23
N GLU A 54 14.14 4.51 -4.77
CA GLU A 54 13.60 4.82 -3.44
C GLU A 54 12.19 4.25 -3.26
N ARG A 55 11.30 4.44 -4.23
CA ARG A 55 9.94 3.87 -4.18
C ARG A 55 9.94 2.36 -4.36
N ILE A 56 10.87 1.79 -5.13
CA ILE A 56 11.00 0.33 -5.23
C ILE A 56 11.33 -0.24 -3.85
N LYS A 57 12.29 0.36 -3.14
CA LYS A 57 12.64 -0.03 -1.77
C LYS A 57 11.45 0.15 -0.82
N GLU A 58 10.85 1.33 -0.81
CA GLU A 58 9.70 1.64 0.05
C GLU A 58 8.54 0.66 -0.14
N ASN A 59 8.23 0.29 -1.40
CA ASN A 59 7.17 -0.67 -1.73
C ASN A 59 7.44 -2.11 -1.22
N THR A 60 8.65 -2.42 -0.75
CA THR A 60 9.00 -3.72 -0.16
C THR A 60 8.97 -3.71 1.38
N GLU A 61 8.95 -2.53 2.00
CA GLU A 61 9.02 -2.35 3.45
C GLU A 61 7.62 -2.47 4.12
N LEU A 62 6.94 -3.57 3.83
CA LEU A 62 5.54 -3.87 4.21
C LEU A 62 5.41 -4.77 5.45
N ASP A 63 6.45 -4.85 6.27
CA ASP A 63 6.49 -5.61 7.52
C ASP A 63 5.83 -4.82 8.67
N PHE A 64 4.52 -4.68 8.58
CA PHE A 64 3.63 -4.10 9.59
C PHE A 64 2.21 -4.61 9.35
N GLU A 65 1.28 -4.38 10.27
CA GLU A 65 -0.12 -4.80 10.12
C GLU A 65 -1.08 -3.63 10.31
N LEU A 66 -2.10 -3.58 9.47
CA LEU A 66 -3.27 -2.72 9.65
C LEU A 66 -4.21 -3.39 10.65
N SER A 67 -4.75 -2.58 11.56
CA SER A 67 -5.77 -3.01 12.52
C SER A 67 -7.10 -3.34 11.83
N ASP A 68 -8.01 -4.01 12.54
CA ASP A 68 -9.35 -4.35 12.02
C ASP A 68 -10.16 -3.10 11.62
N ASP A 69 -9.97 -1.99 12.32
CA ASP A 69 -10.63 -0.70 12.00
C ASP A 69 -10.06 -0.02 10.74
N GLU A 70 -8.84 -0.40 10.35
CA GLU A 70 -8.11 0.14 9.20
C GLU A 70 -8.28 -0.70 7.92
N MET A 71 -8.85 -1.90 8.06
CA MET A 71 -9.10 -2.86 6.98
C MET A 71 -10.43 -2.63 6.28
#